data_AF-A0A9W9L094-F1
#
_entry.id   AF-A0A9W9L094-F1
#
_cell.length_a   1.000
_cell.length_b   1.000
_cell.length_c   1.000
_cell.angle_alpha   90.00
_cell.angle_beta   90.00
_cell.angle_gamma   90.00
#
_symmetry.space_group_name_H-M   'P 1'
#
loop_
_entity.id
_entity.type
_entity.pdbx_description
1 polymer ?
#
loop_
_entity_poly.entity_id
_entity_poly.type
_entity_poly.pdbx_seq_one_letter_code
_entity_poly.pdbx_strand_id
1 'polypeptide(L)'
;MEVSLIILRLLMLQFTILGFLQTGQKLPSLPGASAAMAGLYCKVDKRFDVWKTPTSPLEGGLRPLRSITNELQTSYPGINMIRSFQGRGLIPSSAQTLATNLGDFRSISVRRFADQVEREVETFLITLKDEQNGPATWEAARAAINEYLYHIWQRGGLYGETPQQAYYVRLGPGSTMTSEDIDQGLMQVTIGLAIIRTVEFLHFDFSSQLQV
;
A
#
# COMPACT_ATOMS: atom_id res chain seq x y z
N MET A 1 3.56 4.09 24.33
CA MET A 1 3.23 5.49 23.98
C MET A 1 3.93 5.96 22.70
N GLU A 2 4.93 5.24 22.17
CA GLU A 2 5.62 5.62 20.93
C GLU A 2 5.06 5.00 19.63
N VAL A 3 4.33 3.88 19.70
CA VAL A 3 3.75 3.23 18.50
C VAL A 3 2.66 4.09 17.84
N SER A 4 1.84 4.79 18.63
CA SER A 4 0.83 5.71 18.10
C SER A 4 1.42 6.95 17.41
N LEU A 5 2.66 7.36 17.74
CA LEU A 5 3.33 8.49 17.08
C LEU A 5 3.88 8.12 15.70
N ILE A 6 4.24 6.86 15.48
CA ILE A 6 4.68 6.36 14.16
C ILE A 6 3.49 6.25 13.20
N ILE A 7 2.35 5.77 13.67
CA ILE A 7 1.10 5.70 12.88
C ILE A 7 0.62 7.12 12.51
N LEU A 8 0.73 8.10 13.43
CA LEU A 8 0.35 9.50 13.15
C LEU A 8 1.36 10.21 12.23
N ARG A 9 2.66 9.88 12.29
CA ARG A 9 3.68 10.41 11.36
C ARG A 9 3.58 9.83 9.95
N LEU A 10 3.19 8.56 9.80
CA LEU A 10 3.01 7.91 8.49
C LEU A 10 1.72 8.36 7.79
N LEU A 11 0.65 8.62 8.54
CA LEU A 11 -0.57 9.22 8.01
C LEU A 11 -0.32 10.63 7.44
N MET A 12 0.57 11.43 8.04
CA MET A 12 0.90 12.77 7.52
C MET A 12 1.73 12.77 6.24
N LEU A 13 2.42 11.68 5.88
CA LEU A 13 3.18 11.60 4.62
C LEU A 13 2.31 11.31 3.38
N GLN A 14 1.04 10.92 3.53
CA GLN A 14 0.15 10.60 2.41
C GLN A 14 -0.71 11.79 1.92
N PHE A 15 -0.74 12.91 2.65
CA PHE A 15 -1.74 13.97 2.41
C PHE A 15 -1.28 15.18 1.61
N THR A 16 -0.01 15.32 1.24
CA THR A 16 0.46 16.49 0.47
C THR A 16 0.39 16.25 -1.04
N ILE A 17 -0.80 15.99 -1.55
CA ILE A 17 -1.08 16.12 -2.99
C ILE A 17 -1.35 17.60 -3.26
N LEU A 18 -0.37 18.30 -3.81
CA LEU A 18 -0.52 19.69 -4.24
C LEU A 18 -1.35 19.74 -5.52
N GLY A 19 -2.67 19.80 -5.37
CA GLY A 19 -3.62 19.94 -6.48
C GLY A 19 -4.67 20.97 -6.12
N PHE A 20 -4.43 22.23 -6.50
CA PHE A 20 -5.50 23.22 -6.46
C PHE A 20 -6.53 22.83 -7.54
N LEU A 21 -7.81 22.67 -7.16
CA LEU A 21 -8.98 22.42 -8.02
C LEU A 21 -9.98 23.57 -7.77
N GLN A 22 -10.47 24.27 -8.80
CA GLN A 22 -11.66 25.16 -8.73
C GLN A 22 -12.55 24.87 -9.93
N THR A 23 -13.85 25.08 -9.74
CA THR A 23 -14.88 25.04 -10.78
C THR A 23 -15.53 26.42 -10.93
N GLY A 24 -15.80 26.80 -12.18
CA GLY A 24 -16.32 28.11 -12.58
C GLY A 24 -17.79 28.42 -12.24
N GLN A 25 -18.38 27.92 -11.16
CA GLN A 25 -19.65 28.46 -10.62
C GLN A 25 -19.74 28.27 -9.10
N LYS A 26 -20.34 29.27 -8.43
CA LYS A 26 -20.56 29.36 -6.97
C LYS A 26 -21.36 28.15 -6.45
N LEU A 27 -20.67 27.16 -5.90
CA LEU A 27 -21.19 26.10 -5.02
C LEU A 27 -20.08 25.76 -3.99
N PRO A 28 -20.42 25.24 -2.80
CA PRO A 28 -19.51 25.16 -1.67
C PRO A 28 -18.27 24.35 -2.06
N SER A 29 -17.11 24.86 -1.64
CA SER A 29 -15.76 24.35 -1.90
C SER A 29 -15.74 22.83 -2.12
N LEU A 30 -15.42 22.41 -3.34
CA LEU A 30 -15.21 21.00 -3.63
C LEU A 30 -14.17 20.40 -2.68
N PRO A 31 -14.28 19.10 -2.34
CA PRO A 31 -13.22 18.40 -1.65
C PRO A 31 -11.91 18.60 -2.40
N GLY A 32 -10.86 19.08 -1.72
CA GLY A 32 -9.53 19.20 -2.30
C GLY A 32 -9.02 17.85 -2.83
N ALA A 33 -7.93 17.87 -3.61
CA ALA A 33 -7.36 16.65 -4.22
C ALA A 33 -7.19 15.50 -3.21
N SER A 34 -6.84 15.81 -1.97
CA SER A 34 -6.73 14.86 -0.85
C SER A 34 -8.03 14.11 -0.53
N ALA A 35 -9.18 14.80 -0.52
CA ALA A 35 -10.46 14.18 -0.21
C ALA A 35 -10.99 13.35 -1.40
N ALA A 36 -10.73 13.79 -2.64
CA ALA A 36 -10.99 12.97 -3.83
C ALA A 36 -10.17 11.67 -3.81
N MET A 37 -8.89 11.75 -3.45
CA MET A 37 -8.00 10.60 -3.33
C MET A 37 -8.37 9.66 -2.18
N ALA A 38 -8.82 10.19 -1.04
CA ALA A 38 -9.33 9.36 0.06
C ALA A 38 -10.55 8.53 -0.39
N GLY A 39 -11.49 9.14 -1.12
CA GLY A 39 -12.61 8.43 -1.72
C GLY A 39 -12.17 7.36 -2.74
N LEU A 40 -11.16 7.69 -3.55
CA LEU A 40 -10.57 6.74 -4.51
C LEU A 40 -9.95 5.54 -3.82
N TYR A 41 -9.22 5.73 -2.73
CA TYR A 41 -8.65 4.64 -1.91
C TYR A 41 -9.76 3.71 -1.43
N CYS A 42 -10.77 4.24 -0.76
CA CYS A 42 -11.91 3.44 -0.28
C CYS A 42 -12.59 2.64 -1.41
N LYS A 43 -12.75 3.25 -2.59
CA LYS A 43 -13.36 2.59 -3.75
C LYS A 43 -12.50 1.46 -4.30
N VAL A 44 -11.20 1.70 -4.46
CA VAL A 44 -10.26 0.71 -4.98
C VAL A 44 -10.12 -0.44 -4.02
N ASP A 45 -9.96 -0.15 -2.72
CA ASP A 45 -9.83 -1.16 -1.68
C ASP A 45 -11.08 -2.05 -1.61
N LYS A 46 -12.29 -1.47 -1.68
CA LYS A 46 -13.55 -2.25 -1.71
C LYS A 46 -13.69 -3.17 -2.92
N ARG A 47 -13.12 -2.79 -4.06
CA ARG A 47 -13.31 -3.51 -5.33
C ARG A 47 -12.21 -4.53 -5.60
N PHE A 48 -10.98 -4.25 -5.19
CA PHE A 48 -9.80 -5.01 -5.58
C PHE A 48 -8.84 -5.34 -4.44
N ASP A 49 -8.96 -4.73 -3.25
CA ASP A 49 -8.00 -4.71 -2.14
C ASP A 49 -6.87 -3.68 -2.22
N VAL A 50 -6.22 -3.49 -1.07
CA VAL A 50 -5.25 -2.42 -0.76
C VAL A 50 -3.97 -2.53 -1.58
N TRP A 51 -3.56 -3.75 -1.97
CA TRP A 51 -2.38 -3.97 -2.82
C TRP A 51 -2.59 -3.50 -4.26
N LYS A 52 -3.83 -3.16 -4.66
CA LYS A 52 -4.08 -2.57 -5.98
C LYS A 52 -3.72 -1.09 -5.99
N THR A 53 -2.98 -0.68 -7.02
CA THR A 53 -2.64 0.72 -7.23
C THR A 53 -3.88 1.59 -7.49
N PRO A 54 -4.05 2.71 -6.78
CA PRO A 54 -5.23 3.57 -6.89
C PRO A 54 -5.17 4.52 -8.10
N THR A 55 -5.16 3.97 -9.31
CA THR A 55 -5.17 4.72 -10.59
C THR A 55 -6.51 4.64 -11.33
N SER A 56 -7.63 4.51 -10.60
CA SER A 56 -8.96 4.53 -11.20
C SER A 56 -9.46 5.97 -11.44
N PRO A 57 -10.38 6.19 -12.40
CA PRO A 57 -10.96 7.51 -12.63
C PRO A 57 -11.67 8.05 -11.40
N LEU A 58 -11.44 9.33 -11.11
CA LEU A 58 -12.15 10.11 -10.11
C LEU A 58 -13.56 10.45 -10.62
N GLU A 59 -14.53 10.35 -9.72
CA GLU A 59 -15.95 10.62 -9.99
C GLU A 59 -16.36 11.97 -9.40
N GLY A 60 -17.62 12.38 -9.61
CA GLY A 60 -18.18 13.59 -9.00
C GLY A 60 -17.90 14.90 -9.76
N GLY A 61 -17.60 14.82 -11.05
CA GLY A 61 -17.49 16.02 -11.91
C GLY A 61 -16.27 16.90 -11.62
N LEU A 62 -15.28 16.38 -10.90
CA LEU A 62 -14.02 17.06 -10.60
C LEU A 62 -13.28 17.48 -11.88
N ARG A 63 -12.67 18.67 -11.85
CA ARG A 63 -11.87 19.20 -12.96
C ARG A 63 -10.55 19.77 -12.46
N PRO A 64 -9.43 19.49 -13.15
CA PRO A 64 -8.13 20.05 -12.81
C PRO A 64 -8.15 21.58 -13.01
N LEU A 65 -7.52 22.35 -12.11
CA LEU A 65 -7.38 23.81 -12.32
C LEU A 65 -6.53 24.16 -13.52
N ARG A 66 -5.51 23.35 -13.76
CA ARG A 66 -4.52 23.55 -14.81
C ARG A 66 -4.36 22.26 -15.56
N SER A 67 -4.13 22.37 -16.86
CA SER A 67 -3.67 21.23 -17.62
C SER A 67 -2.28 20.83 -17.12
N ILE A 68 -2.06 19.53 -16.98
CA ILE A 68 -0.82 18.93 -16.50
C ILE A 68 -0.24 18.08 -17.63
N THR A 69 0.95 18.44 -18.08
CA THR A 69 1.67 17.73 -19.12
C THR A 69 2.50 16.58 -18.55
N ASN A 70 3.02 15.70 -19.42
CA ASN A 70 3.88 14.60 -19.00
C ASN A 70 5.20 15.12 -18.40
N GLU A 71 5.77 16.17 -18.99
CA GLU A 71 7.05 16.75 -18.56
C GLU A 71 6.95 17.27 -17.13
N LEU A 72 5.83 17.92 -16.81
CA LEU A 72 5.58 18.43 -15.47
C LEU A 72 5.51 17.30 -14.43
N GLN A 73 4.88 16.17 -14.76
CA GLN A 73 4.83 15.02 -13.85
C GLN A 73 6.21 14.44 -13.57
N THR A 74 7.10 14.42 -14.57
CA THR A 74 8.47 13.91 -14.39
C THR A 74 9.37 14.85 -13.60
N SER A 75 9.10 16.16 -13.62
CA SER A 75 9.88 17.16 -12.89
C SER A 75 9.71 17.10 -11.36
N TYR A 76 8.65 16.46 -10.87
CA TYR A 76 8.33 16.40 -9.44
C TYR A 76 8.15 14.95 -8.98
N PRO A 77 9.24 14.20 -8.73
CA PRO A 77 9.17 12.84 -8.24
C PRO A 77 8.46 12.78 -6.88
N GLY A 78 7.62 11.76 -6.67
CA GLY A 78 6.84 11.59 -5.44
C GLY A 78 5.58 12.45 -5.34
N ILE A 79 5.37 13.40 -6.27
CA ILE A 79 4.12 14.16 -6.37
C ILE A 79 3.22 13.49 -7.43
N ASN A 80 2.05 13.01 -6.98
CA ASN A 80 1.09 12.35 -7.85
C ASN A 80 0.12 13.35 -8.45
N MET A 81 0.30 13.67 -9.73
CA MET A 81 -0.57 14.63 -10.39
C MET A 81 -1.86 13.97 -10.87
N ILE A 82 -2.95 14.74 -10.89
CA ILE A 82 -4.26 14.28 -11.35
C ILE A 82 -4.49 14.85 -12.75
N ARG A 83 -4.67 13.96 -13.74
CA ARG A 83 -4.65 14.31 -15.17
C ARG A 83 -5.92 13.88 -15.87
N SER A 84 -6.38 14.70 -16.81
CA SER A 84 -7.52 14.37 -17.66
C SER A 84 -7.04 13.57 -18.87
N PHE A 85 -7.61 12.39 -19.06
CA PHE A 85 -7.38 11.55 -20.23
C PHE A 85 -8.66 11.50 -21.07
N GLN A 86 -8.54 11.77 -22.37
CA GLN A 86 -9.67 11.70 -23.29
C GLN A 86 -10.31 10.31 -23.25
N GLY A 87 -11.63 10.25 -23.08
CA GLY A 87 -12.39 8.99 -23.00
C GLY A 87 -12.24 8.20 -21.69
N ARG A 88 -11.30 8.55 -20.80
CA ARG A 88 -11.06 7.83 -19.54
C ARG A 88 -11.34 8.66 -18.27
N GLY A 89 -11.49 9.98 -18.41
CA GLY A 89 -11.78 10.87 -17.30
C GLY A 89 -10.54 11.33 -16.54
N LEU A 90 -10.74 11.76 -15.30
CA LEU A 90 -9.70 12.36 -14.46
C LEU A 90 -9.01 11.26 -13.62
N ILE A 91 -7.74 10.97 -13.88
CA ILE A 91 -7.02 9.83 -13.30
C ILE A 91 -5.71 10.33 -12.64
N PRO A 92 -5.32 9.80 -11.46
CA PRO A 92 -3.98 10.00 -10.92
C PRO A 92 -2.94 9.38 -11.85
N SER A 93 -1.98 10.18 -12.34
CA SER A 93 -0.99 9.71 -13.32
C SER A 93 0.15 8.90 -12.74
N SER A 94 0.30 8.91 -11.43
CA SER A 94 1.28 8.11 -10.69
C SER A 94 0.74 7.74 -9.31
N ALA A 95 1.39 6.79 -8.67
CA ALA A 95 1.07 6.33 -7.33
C ALA A 95 2.34 6.09 -6.52
N GLN A 96 3.14 7.14 -6.39
CA GLN A 96 4.42 7.16 -5.68
C GLN A 96 4.28 7.80 -4.30
N THR A 97 5.06 7.32 -3.34
CA THR A 97 5.23 7.96 -2.04
C THR A 97 6.25 9.10 -2.16
N LEU A 98 6.30 9.97 -1.15
CA LEU A 98 7.36 10.99 -1.03
C LEU A 98 8.74 10.37 -0.76
N ALA A 99 8.79 9.11 -0.31
CA ALA A 99 10.01 8.37 -0.02
C ALA A 99 10.60 7.76 -1.31
N THR A 100 10.89 8.61 -2.30
CA THR A 100 11.33 8.17 -3.63
C THR A 100 12.71 7.51 -3.62
N ASN A 101 13.49 7.68 -2.55
CA ASN A 101 14.80 7.07 -2.32
C ASN A 101 14.73 5.71 -1.60
N LEU A 102 13.58 5.34 -1.01
CA LEU A 102 13.39 4.05 -0.35
C LEU A 102 12.85 3.07 -1.39
N GLY A 103 13.76 2.30 -2.01
CA GLY A 103 13.49 1.47 -3.19
C GLY A 103 12.22 0.62 -3.11
N ASP A 104 11.99 -0.06 -1.98
CA ASP A 104 10.86 -0.97 -1.83
C ASP A 104 9.53 -0.28 -1.51
N PHE A 105 9.56 0.92 -0.91
CA PHE A 105 8.37 1.67 -0.50
C PHE A 105 8.07 2.88 -1.38
N ARG A 106 8.65 2.92 -2.59
CA ARG A 106 8.37 3.97 -3.58
C ARG A 106 6.90 3.98 -4.01
N SER A 107 6.22 2.85 -4.04
CA SER A 107 4.82 2.73 -4.48
C SER A 107 3.84 2.87 -3.32
N ILE A 108 2.77 3.63 -3.54
CA ILE A 108 1.68 3.81 -2.56
C ILE A 108 1.03 2.47 -2.23
N SER A 109 0.76 1.61 -3.22
CA SER A 109 0.08 0.34 -2.96
C SER A 109 0.92 -0.59 -2.09
N VAL A 110 2.24 -0.65 -2.35
CA VAL A 110 3.17 -1.45 -1.54
C VAL A 110 3.22 -0.97 -0.11
N ARG A 111 3.34 0.35 0.11
CA ARG A 111 3.38 0.92 1.47
C ARG A 111 2.06 0.71 2.21
N ARG A 112 0.92 1.02 1.57
CA ARG A 112 -0.41 0.85 2.17
C ARG A 112 -0.68 -0.61 2.53
N PHE A 113 -0.28 -1.54 1.67
CA PHE A 113 -0.45 -2.95 1.93
C PHE A 113 0.43 -3.45 3.09
N ALA A 114 1.68 -3.00 3.16
CA ALA A 114 2.54 -3.28 4.32
C ALA A 114 1.93 -2.71 5.62
N ASP A 115 1.40 -1.48 5.59
CA ASP A 115 0.72 -0.86 6.74
C ASP A 115 -0.54 -1.62 7.17
N GLN A 116 -1.25 -2.24 6.22
CA GLN A 116 -2.40 -3.08 6.53
C GLN A 116 -1.94 -4.37 7.21
N VAL A 117 -0.96 -5.07 6.66
CA VAL A 117 -0.45 -6.33 7.24
C VAL A 117 0.09 -6.10 8.65
N GLU A 118 0.87 -5.04 8.85
CA GLU A 118 1.41 -4.68 10.17
C GLU A 118 0.29 -4.46 11.20
N ARG A 119 -0.75 -3.71 10.83
CA ARG A 119 -1.90 -3.41 11.71
C ARG A 119 -2.72 -4.65 12.06
N GLU A 120 -2.98 -5.51 11.08
CA GLU A 120 -3.73 -6.76 11.31
C GLU A 120 -2.93 -7.71 12.22
N VAL A 121 -1.62 -7.85 11.98
CA VAL A 121 -0.73 -8.65 12.83
C VAL A 121 -0.67 -8.09 14.25
N GLU A 122 -0.50 -6.78 14.41
CA GLU A 122 -0.50 -6.13 15.73
C GLU A 122 -1.81 -6.40 16.49
N THR A 123 -2.94 -6.33 15.78
CA THR A 123 -4.26 -6.61 16.36
C THR A 123 -4.34 -8.04 16.88
N PHE A 124 -3.82 -9.03 16.14
CA PHE A 124 -3.73 -10.41 16.64
C PHE A 124 -2.80 -10.52 17.85
N LEU A 125 -1.60 -9.93 17.79
CA LEU A 125 -0.63 -10.03 18.89
C LEU A 125 -1.14 -9.39 20.18
N ILE A 126 -1.91 -8.30 20.10
CA ILE A 126 -2.54 -7.67 21.27
C ILE A 126 -3.48 -8.64 21.99
N THR A 127 -4.18 -9.53 21.28
CA THR A 127 -5.06 -10.53 21.91
C THR A 127 -4.31 -11.55 22.76
N LEU A 128 -3.00 -11.74 22.52
CA LEU A 128 -2.14 -12.67 23.23
C LEU A 128 -1.37 -12.04 24.39
N LYS A 129 -1.54 -10.74 24.64
CA LYS A 129 -0.74 -9.97 25.59
C LYS A 129 -0.79 -10.53 27.02
N ASP A 130 -1.93 -11.06 27.43
CA ASP A 130 -2.17 -11.53 28.79
C ASP A 130 -2.04 -13.06 28.91
N GLU A 131 -1.62 -13.75 27.84
CA GLU A 131 -1.40 -15.19 27.80
C GLU A 131 -0.05 -15.59 28.39
N GLN A 132 0.09 -16.86 28.78
CA GLN A 132 1.39 -17.38 29.21
C GLN A 132 2.39 -17.36 28.05
N ASN A 133 3.57 -16.77 28.25
CA ASN A 133 4.62 -16.71 27.23
C ASN A 133 5.28 -18.09 27.06
N GLY A 134 4.77 -18.90 26.13
CA GLY A 134 5.26 -20.25 25.91
C GLY A 134 4.86 -20.85 24.56
N PRO A 135 5.26 -22.10 24.29
CA PRO A 135 5.11 -22.73 22.97
C PRO A 135 3.69 -22.73 22.41
N ALA A 136 2.67 -22.87 23.26
CA ALA A 136 1.27 -22.83 22.84
C ALA A 136 0.87 -21.46 22.28
N THR A 137 1.22 -20.37 22.98
CA THR A 137 0.94 -18.99 22.56
C THR A 137 1.72 -18.64 21.29
N TRP A 138 2.98 -19.07 21.20
CA TRP A 138 3.79 -18.85 20.00
C TRP A 138 3.22 -19.55 18.78
N GLU A 139 2.77 -20.80 18.94
CA GLU A 139 2.20 -21.54 17.83
C GLU A 139 0.83 -20.99 17.42
N ALA A 140 0.01 -20.55 18.39
CA ALA A 140 -1.24 -19.85 18.10
C ALA A 140 -1.00 -18.55 17.30
N ALA A 141 -0.01 -17.74 17.69
CA ALA A 141 0.37 -16.53 16.96
C ALA A 141 0.84 -16.86 15.53
N ARG A 142 1.73 -17.86 15.39
CA ARG A 142 2.26 -18.27 14.10
C ARG A 142 1.16 -18.79 13.18
N ALA A 143 0.26 -19.64 13.69
CA ALA A 143 -0.86 -20.19 12.93
C ALA A 143 -1.80 -19.09 12.43
N ALA A 144 -2.18 -18.16 13.31
CA ALA A 144 -3.05 -17.03 12.94
C ALA A 144 -2.44 -16.15 11.84
N ILE A 145 -1.16 -15.79 11.98
CA ILE A 145 -0.45 -14.97 10.99
C ILE A 145 -0.30 -15.73 9.66
N ASN A 146 0.05 -17.02 9.72
CA ASN A 146 0.16 -17.85 8.52
C ASN A 146 -1.16 -17.96 7.76
N GLU A 147 -2.28 -18.19 8.47
CA GLU A 147 -3.60 -18.29 7.85
C GLU A 147 -3.99 -16.96 7.16
N TYR A 148 -3.76 -15.84 7.83
CA TYR A 148 -4.02 -14.51 7.27
C TYR A 148 -3.20 -14.25 5.99
N LEU A 149 -1.89 -14.50 6.03
CA LEU A 149 -1.00 -14.30 4.87
C LEU A 149 -1.29 -15.29 3.74
N TYR A 150 -1.70 -16.52 4.08
CA TYR A 150 -2.14 -17.52 3.11
C TYR A 150 -3.35 -17.04 2.32
N HIS A 151 -4.38 -16.51 3.00
CA HIS A 151 -5.56 -15.96 2.31
C HIS A 151 -5.24 -14.78 1.40
N ILE A 152 -4.32 -13.90 1.81
CA ILE A 152 -3.84 -12.81 0.95
C ILE A 152 -3.14 -13.38 -0.29
N TRP A 153 -2.25 -14.35 -0.12
CA TRP A 153 -1.55 -14.98 -1.24
C TRP A 153 -2.52 -15.65 -2.21
N GLN A 154 -3.51 -16.40 -1.71
CA GLN A 154 -4.54 -17.03 -2.54
C GLN A 154 -5.36 -16.02 -3.37
N ARG A 155 -5.52 -14.79 -2.87
CA ARG A 155 -6.20 -13.69 -3.58
C ARG A 155 -5.27 -12.91 -4.52
N GLY A 156 -4.01 -13.33 -4.64
CA GLY A 156 -3.01 -12.68 -5.49
C GLY A 156 -2.47 -11.37 -4.92
N GLY A 157 -2.46 -11.19 -3.59
CA GLY A 157 -1.84 -10.02 -2.95
C GLY A 157 -0.32 -10.14 -2.79
N LEU A 158 0.21 -11.36 -2.83
CA LEU A 158 1.64 -11.67 -2.70
C LEU A 158 2.16 -12.39 -3.94
N TYR A 159 3.42 -12.12 -4.29
CA TYR A 159 4.12 -12.71 -5.42
C TYR A 159 4.70 -14.07 -5.05
N GLY A 160 4.48 -15.08 -5.89
CA GLY A 160 5.08 -16.41 -5.72
C GLY A 160 4.12 -17.50 -6.14
N GLU A 161 4.65 -18.58 -6.74
CA GLU A 161 3.86 -19.74 -7.14
C GLU A 161 3.48 -20.62 -5.94
N THR A 162 4.22 -20.49 -4.83
CA THR A 162 3.94 -21.18 -3.56
C THR A 162 3.92 -20.21 -2.39
N PRO A 163 3.22 -20.53 -1.28
CA PRO A 163 3.23 -19.69 -0.08
C PRO A 163 4.64 -19.40 0.44
N GLN A 164 5.55 -20.36 0.34
CA GLN A 164 6.93 -20.25 0.83
C GLN A 164 7.80 -19.28 0.00
N GLN A 165 7.43 -19.04 -1.28
CA GLN A 165 8.03 -17.98 -2.07
C GLN A 165 7.42 -16.60 -1.76
N ALA A 166 6.16 -16.59 -1.31
CA ALA A 166 5.37 -15.39 -1.10
C ALA A 166 5.59 -14.74 0.27
N TYR A 167 5.76 -15.52 1.32
CA TYR A 167 6.00 -15.00 2.67
C TYR A 167 6.71 -16.01 3.57
N TYR A 168 7.24 -15.51 4.68
CA TYR A 168 7.67 -16.34 5.80
C TYR A 168 7.28 -15.72 7.13
N VAL A 169 7.02 -16.57 8.13
CA VAL A 169 6.76 -16.17 9.52
C VAL A 169 7.75 -16.90 10.43
N ARG A 170 8.59 -16.14 11.10
CA ARG A 170 9.54 -16.64 12.11
C ARG A 170 9.12 -16.17 13.48
N LEU A 171 9.13 -17.10 14.42
CA LEU A 171 8.78 -16.91 15.82
C LEU A 171 9.37 -18.09 16.58
N GLY A 172 9.98 -17.87 17.72
CA GLY A 172 10.39 -18.93 18.64
C GLY A 172 11.84 -18.84 19.11
N PRO A 173 12.19 -19.64 20.13
CA PRO A 173 13.54 -19.69 20.70
C PRO A 173 14.56 -20.12 19.64
N GLY A 174 15.69 -19.43 19.58
CA GLY A 174 16.75 -19.67 18.61
C GLY A 174 16.43 -19.23 17.17
N SER A 175 15.19 -18.82 16.88
CA SER A 175 14.80 -18.25 15.58
C SER A 175 14.68 -16.73 15.64
N THR A 176 13.92 -16.21 16.61
CA THR A 176 13.69 -14.77 16.79
C THR A 176 13.91 -14.31 18.22
N MET A 177 13.95 -15.25 19.18
CA MET A 177 14.08 -14.94 20.60
C MET A 177 15.22 -15.76 21.21
N THR A 178 15.93 -15.15 22.15
CA THR A 178 16.89 -15.79 23.05
C THR A 178 16.19 -16.23 24.35
N SER A 179 16.87 -16.99 25.20
CA SER A 179 16.34 -17.31 26.54
C SER A 179 16.12 -16.05 27.38
N GLU A 180 17.04 -15.07 27.27
CA GLU A 180 16.92 -13.77 27.94
C GLU A 180 15.65 -13.02 27.51
N ASP A 181 15.34 -13.02 26.21
CA ASP A 181 14.10 -12.41 25.69
C ASP A 181 12.86 -13.05 26.31
N ILE A 182 12.85 -14.39 26.42
CA ILE A 182 11.72 -15.14 26.98
C ILE A 182 11.57 -14.85 28.48
N ASP A 183 12.67 -14.84 29.23
CA ASP A 183 12.69 -14.54 30.66
C ASP A 183 12.23 -13.10 30.96
N GLN A 184 12.48 -12.17 30.03
CA GLN A 184 11.97 -10.80 30.06
C GLN A 184 10.51 -10.65 29.58
N GLY A 185 9.87 -11.75 29.17
CA GLY A 185 8.50 -11.74 28.67
C GLY A 185 8.35 -11.18 27.27
N LEU A 186 9.44 -11.07 26.49
CA LEU A 186 9.42 -10.60 25.12
C LEU A 186 8.96 -11.72 24.17
N MET A 187 8.07 -11.35 23.24
CA MET A 187 7.66 -12.19 22.13
C MET A 187 7.96 -11.46 20.81
N GLN A 188 8.92 -11.96 20.02
CA GLN A 188 9.34 -11.33 18.77
C GLN A 188 8.93 -12.15 17.55
N VAL A 189 8.15 -11.55 16.66
CA VAL A 189 7.76 -12.14 15.37
C VAL A 189 8.51 -11.42 14.25
N THR A 190 9.07 -12.18 13.31
CA THR A 190 9.65 -11.64 12.07
C THR A 190 8.87 -12.15 10.88
N ILE A 191 8.39 -11.23 10.05
CA ILE A 191 7.62 -11.53 8.85
C ILE A 191 8.36 -10.97 7.64
N GLY A 192 8.48 -11.77 6.58
CA GLY A 192 8.91 -11.29 5.26
C GLY A 192 7.81 -11.51 4.24
N LEU A 193 7.66 -10.56 3.31
CA LEU A 193 6.59 -10.54 2.31
C LEU A 193 7.18 -10.22 0.93
N ALA A 194 6.79 -11.00 -0.09
CA ALA A 194 7.03 -10.68 -1.49
C ALA A 194 5.82 -9.90 -2.03
N ILE A 195 5.81 -8.58 -1.85
CA ILE A 195 4.68 -7.73 -2.28
C ILE A 195 4.72 -7.51 -3.80
N ILE A 196 3.60 -7.71 -4.47
CA ILE A 196 3.48 -7.47 -5.92
C ILE A 196 3.61 -5.98 -6.24
N ARG A 197 4.52 -5.64 -7.16
CA ARG A 197 4.60 -4.30 -7.76
C ARG A 197 3.69 -4.20 -8.97
N THR A 198 3.08 -3.03 -9.15
CA THR A 198 2.27 -2.77 -10.35
C THR A 198 3.18 -2.53 -11.55
N VAL A 199 2.71 -2.94 -12.74
CA VAL A 199 3.36 -2.62 -14.01
C VAL A 199 3.26 -1.11 -14.25
N GLU A 200 4.39 -0.41 -14.21
CA GLU A 200 4.44 1.05 -14.42
C GLU A 200 4.63 1.43 -15.90
N PHE A 201 5.30 0.58 -16.68
CA PHE A 201 5.61 0.83 -18.09
C PHE A 201 5.25 -0.39 -18.94
N LEU A 202 4.52 -0.16 -20.03
CA LEU A 202 4.21 -1.14 -21.05
C LEU A 202 4.97 -0.77 -22.32
N HIS A 203 5.82 -1.68 -22.80
CA HIS A 203 6.50 -1.56 -24.07
C HIS A 203 5.87 -2.54 -25.06
N PHE A 204 5.53 -2.05 -26.25
CA PHE A 204 4.93 -2.84 -27.31
C PHE A 204 5.69 -2.57 -28.61
N ASP A 205 6.36 -3.61 -29.11
CA ASP A 205 7.07 -3.56 -30.37
C ASP A 205 6.20 -4.17 -31.48
N PHE A 206 6.04 -3.43 -32.57
CA PHE A 206 5.32 -3.88 -33.75
C PHE A 206 6.29 -4.00 -34.93
N SER A 207 6.35 -5.19 -35.53
CA SER A 207 7.10 -5.44 -36.76
C SER A 207 6.18 -6.05 -37.80
N SER A 208 6.20 -5.51 -39.01
CA SER A 208 5.44 -6.00 -40.17
C SER A 208 6.38 -6.18 -41.34
N GLN A 209 6.31 -7.35 -41.99
CA GLN A 209 6.94 -7.58 -43.28
C GLN A 209 5.84 -7.65 -44.33
N LEU A 210 5.88 -6.70 -45.28
CA LEU A 210 5.11 -6.80 -46.51
C LEU A 210 5.78 -7.85 -47.40
N GLN A 211 5.06 -8.93 -47.68
CA GLN A 211 5.44 -9.84 -48.77
C GLN A 211 5.13 -9.13 -50.09
N VAL A 212 6.16 -8.97 -50.91
CA VAL A 212 6.05 -8.52 -52.31
C VAL A 212 5.73 -9.72 -53.18
#